data_AF-A0A0Q9EQ36-F1
#
_entry.id   AF-A0A0Q9EQ36-F1
#
_cell.length_a   1.000
_cell.length_b   1.000
_cell.length_c   1.000
_cell.angle_alpha   90.00
_cell.angle_beta   90.00
_cell.angle_gamma   90.00
#
_symmetry.space_group_name_H-M   'P 1'
#
loop_
_entity.id
_entity.type
_entity.pdbx_description
1 polymer ?
#
loop_
_entity_poly.entity_id
_entity_poly.type
_entity_poly.pdbx_seq_one_letter_code
_entity_poly.pdbx_strand_id
1 'polypeptide(L)'
;MKFFASMLLCAAALVAAPVSAQEAAVASPSATGTLIVDIKPFTSEKELPKKVDKQLRSGGLEWGIRDRQLVFTMVGKQFVDFPISHMTRYGQSETLVLPAGEYRITGIGLEMTAGFSVQKILDRGAFVNDDVVVFQVEPGKTSTLHINPVIKRDGAFVVDFWMPTMMASVTTEAGTSAEKALNVRGDASIAWPNYKGPLKFVAK
;
A
#
# COMPACT_ATOMS: atom_id res chain seq x y z
N MET A 1 -0.58 -28.05 90.16
CA MET A 1 -0.93 -28.39 88.76
C MET A 1 -0.22 -27.37 87.88
N LYS A 2 0.94 -27.69 87.30
CA LYS A 2 1.20 -28.40 86.03
C LYS A 2 0.89 -27.56 84.78
N PHE A 3 1.96 -27.41 83.98
CA PHE A 3 2.08 -26.98 82.57
C PHE A 3 2.10 -25.48 82.25
N PHE A 4 2.80 -24.98 81.23
CA PHE A 4 4.08 -25.23 80.52
C PHE A 4 4.03 -24.23 79.34
N ALA A 5 5.20 -23.84 78.81
CA ALA A 5 5.40 -23.39 77.43
C ALA A 5 4.78 -22.02 77.02
N SER A 6 5.35 -21.21 76.14
CA SER A 6 6.63 -21.22 75.45
C SER A 6 6.80 -19.85 74.80
N MET A 7 8.05 -19.41 74.75
CA MET A 7 8.58 -18.39 73.84
C MET A 7 8.01 -18.52 72.42
N LEU A 8 7.71 -17.40 71.78
CA LEU A 8 7.93 -17.25 70.34
C LEU A 8 8.44 -15.82 70.05
N LEU A 9 9.72 -15.77 69.71
CA LEU A 9 10.45 -14.59 69.25
C LEU A 9 10.20 -14.48 67.73
N CYS A 10 9.44 -13.49 67.27
CA CYS A 10 9.33 -13.22 65.83
C CYS A 10 10.54 -12.39 65.38
N ALA A 11 11.55 -13.06 64.83
CA ALA A 11 12.60 -12.43 64.05
C ALA A 11 12.05 -11.98 62.69
N ALA A 12 11.95 -10.68 62.47
CA ALA A 12 11.63 -10.09 61.17
C ALA A 12 12.90 -10.07 60.32
N ALA A 13 12.99 -10.98 59.35
CA ALA A 13 14.00 -10.93 58.29
C ALA A 13 13.54 -9.92 57.22
N LEU A 14 14.23 -8.77 57.13
CA LEU A 14 14.13 -7.89 55.97
C LEU A 14 14.75 -8.61 54.75
N VAL A 15 13.90 -9.05 53.82
CA VAL A 15 14.34 -9.47 52.49
C VAL A 15 14.41 -8.21 51.62
N ALA A 16 15.62 -7.71 51.40
CA ALA A 16 15.88 -6.70 50.37
C ALA A 16 15.69 -7.35 49.00
N ALA A 17 14.60 -7.01 48.30
CA ALA A 17 14.39 -7.41 46.93
C ALA A 17 15.37 -6.66 46.01
N PRO A 18 16.07 -7.32 45.08
CA PRO A 18 16.85 -6.63 44.08
C PRO A 18 15.90 -5.90 43.12
N VAL A 19 16.06 -4.57 43.05
CA VAL A 19 15.48 -3.76 41.98
C VAL A 19 16.14 -4.22 40.68
N SER A 20 15.44 -5.08 39.93
CA SER A 20 15.78 -5.36 38.55
C SER A 20 15.67 -4.04 37.78
N ALA A 21 16.83 -3.48 37.44
CA ALA A 21 16.94 -2.39 36.50
C ALA A 21 16.26 -2.82 35.19
N GLN A 22 15.06 -2.32 34.98
CA GLN A 22 14.35 -2.45 33.73
C GLN A 22 15.07 -1.52 32.76
N GLU A 23 16.09 -2.06 32.11
CA GLU A 23 16.82 -1.44 31.02
C GLU A 23 15.79 -1.13 29.93
N ALA A 24 15.33 0.12 29.91
CA ALA A 24 14.47 0.63 28.87
C ALA A 24 15.25 0.47 27.57
N ALA A 25 14.88 -0.54 26.77
CA ALA A 25 15.38 -0.72 25.42
C ALA A 25 15.06 0.56 24.66
N VAL A 26 16.07 1.44 24.56
CA VAL A 26 16.04 2.58 23.67
C VAL A 26 15.93 1.97 22.29
N ALA A 27 14.75 2.04 21.69
CA ALA A 27 14.55 1.61 20.32
C ALA A 27 15.52 2.43 19.46
N SER A 28 16.59 1.78 18.99
CA SER A 28 17.52 2.39 18.04
C SER A 28 16.68 3.01 16.92
N PRO A 29 16.94 4.26 16.52
CA PRO A 29 16.19 4.89 15.45
C PRO A 29 16.22 3.95 14.26
N SER A 30 15.02 3.50 13.84
CA SER A 30 14.89 2.56 12.73
C SER A 30 15.58 3.17 11.53
N ALA A 31 16.64 2.53 11.04
CA ALA A 31 17.39 3.02 9.89
C ALA A 31 16.41 3.31 8.75
N THR A 32 16.54 4.47 8.09
CA THR A 32 15.59 4.92 7.05
C THR A 32 16.25 4.95 5.69
N GLY A 33 15.45 4.76 4.65
CA GLY A 33 15.81 5.07 3.27
C GLY A 33 14.83 6.07 2.66
N THR A 34 15.06 6.42 1.40
CA THR A 34 14.21 7.32 0.63
C THR A 34 13.45 6.52 -0.43
N LEU A 35 12.14 6.73 -0.52
CA LEU A 35 11.33 6.27 -1.64
C LEU A 35 10.89 7.48 -2.46
N ILE A 36 11.20 7.47 -3.76
CA ILE A 36 10.58 8.38 -4.72
C ILE A 36 9.45 7.62 -5.41
N VAL A 37 8.23 8.13 -5.29
CA VAL A 37 7.07 7.68 -6.08
C VAL A 37 6.97 8.60 -7.28
N ASP A 38 7.38 8.10 -8.44
CA ASP A 38 7.52 8.84 -9.68
C ASP A 38 6.42 8.44 -10.67
N ILE A 39 5.41 9.30 -10.82
CA ILE A 39 4.30 9.06 -11.74
C ILE A 39 4.60 9.80 -13.05
N LYS A 40 4.98 9.05 -14.09
CA LYS A 40 5.35 9.63 -15.39
C LYS A 40 4.17 10.34 -16.07
N PRO A 41 4.46 11.24 -17.03
CA PRO A 41 3.41 11.76 -17.91
C PRO A 41 2.67 10.61 -18.59
N PHE A 42 1.36 10.75 -18.71
CA PHE A 42 0.52 9.80 -19.42
C PHE A 42 0.91 9.69 -20.91
N THR A 43 0.94 8.46 -21.43
CA THR A 43 1.21 8.16 -22.85
C THR A 43 0.10 7.30 -23.45
N SER A 44 -0.10 7.42 -24.77
CA SER A 44 -1.10 6.64 -25.50
C SER A 44 -0.52 6.05 -26.78
N GLU A 45 -0.77 4.77 -27.01
CA GLU A 45 -0.42 4.08 -28.27
C GLU A 45 -1.46 4.31 -29.38
N LYS A 46 -2.61 4.87 -29.03
CA LYS A 46 -3.69 5.24 -29.96
C LYS A 46 -4.01 6.72 -29.89
N GLU A 47 -4.43 7.28 -31.02
CA GLU A 47 -4.94 8.65 -31.04
C GLU A 47 -6.20 8.74 -30.17
N LEU A 48 -6.24 9.77 -29.33
CA LEU A 48 -7.33 10.01 -28.39
C LEU A 48 -8.18 11.20 -28.86
N PRO A 49 -9.50 11.18 -28.61
CA PRO A 49 -10.29 12.40 -28.75
C PRO A 49 -9.68 13.54 -27.91
N LYS A 50 -9.60 14.75 -28.48
CA LYS A 50 -8.94 15.91 -27.82
C LYS A 50 -9.42 16.16 -26.38
N LYS A 51 -10.72 15.98 -26.13
CA LYS A 51 -11.32 16.13 -24.79
C LYS A 51 -10.79 15.08 -23.81
N VAL A 52 -10.64 13.83 -24.26
CA VAL A 52 -10.11 12.72 -23.48
C VAL A 52 -8.63 12.94 -23.18
N ASP A 53 -7.83 13.29 -24.20
CA ASP A 53 -6.40 13.59 -24.02
C ASP A 53 -6.20 14.71 -22.99
N LYS A 54 -6.93 15.82 -23.14
CA LYS A 54 -6.88 16.94 -22.18
C LYS A 54 -7.23 16.52 -20.76
N GLN A 55 -8.28 15.70 -20.60
CA GLN A 55 -8.69 15.19 -19.30
C GLN A 55 -7.61 14.29 -18.69
N LEU A 56 -7.10 13.33 -19.45
CA LEU A 56 -6.09 12.38 -18.97
C LEU A 56 -4.78 13.07 -18.60
N ARG A 57 -4.35 14.11 -19.33
CA ARG A 57 -3.17 14.90 -18.96
C ARG A 57 -3.27 15.59 -17.60
N SER A 58 -4.49 15.89 -17.15
CA SER A 58 -4.75 16.43 -15.81
C SER A 58 -4.98 15.34 -14.74
N GLY A 59 -4.91 14.07 -15.13
CA GLY A 59 -5.12 12.93 -14.26
C GLY A 59 -4.04 12.77 -13.19
N GLY A 60 -4.27 11.81 -12.32
CA GLY A 60 -3.36 11.44 -11.24
C GLY A 60 -3.78 10.12 -10.63
N LEU A 61 -2.98 9.65 -9.68
CA LEU A 61 -3.23 8.41 -8.96
C LEU A 61 -3.42 8.70 -7.49
N GLU A 62 -4.48 8.12 -6.93
CA GLU A 62 -4.67 8.06 -5.49
C GLU A 62 -3.92 6.85 -4.93
N TRP A 63 -3.18 7.08 -3.85
CA TRP A 63 -2.43 6.03 -3.18
C TRP A 63 -2.23 6.31 -1.69
N GLY A 64 -1.79 5.28 -0.98
CA GLY A 64 -1.55 5.31 0.46
C GLY A 64 -0.41 4.40 0.85
N ILE A 65 0.08 4.57 2.09
CA ILE A 65 1.08 3.70 2.69
C ILE A 65 0.76 3.43 4.16
N ARG A 66 0.88 2.16 4.59
CA ARG A 66 0.76 1.71 5.98
C ARG A 66 1.48 0.38 6.13
N ASP A 67 2.20 0.17 7.22
CA ASP A 67 2.85 -1.12 7.56
C ASP A 67 3.67 -1.74 6.42
N ARG A 68 4.42 -0.90 5.69
CA ARG A 68 5.24 -1.27 4.51
C ARG A 68 4.45 -1.76 3.29
N GLN A 69 3.14 -1.58 3.27
CA GLN A 69 2.31 -1.78 2.09
C GLN A 69 2.01 -0.44 1.43
N LEU A 70 2.27 -0.33 0.14
CA LEU A 70 1.79 0.75 -0.72
C LEU A 70 0.56 0.27 -1.46
N VAL A 71 -0.51 1.07 -1.45
CA VAL A 71 -1.77 0.73 -2.12
C VAL A 71 -2.10 1.83 -3.12
N PHE A 72 -2.20 1.46 -4.39
CA PHE A 72 -2.68 2.33 -5.47
C PHE A 72 -4.10 1.92 -5.84
N THR A 73 -5.01 2.86 -6.03
CA THR A 73 -6.42 2.54 -6.26
C THR A 73 -7.03 3.28 -7.45
N MET A 74 -7.83 2.54 -8.23
CA MET A 74 -8.76 3.07 -9.23
C MET A 74 -10.19 3.15 -8.70
N VAL A 75 -10.42 2.65 -7.48
CA VAL A 75 -11.70 2.71 -6.76
C VAL A 75 -11.65 3.88 -5.79
N GLY A 76 -12.79 4.57 -5.62
CA GLY A 76 -12.89 5.69 -4.69
C GLY A 76 -12.54 5.28 -3.26
N LYS A 77 -11.71 6.10 -2.60
CA LYS A 77 -11.16 5.84 -1.25
C LYS A 77 -12.19 5.51 -0.17
N GLN A 78 -13.44 5.94 -0.31
CA GLN A 78 -14.52 5.60 0.64
C GLN A 78 -14.87 4.11 0.67
N PHE A 79 -14.43 3.33 -0.32
CA PHE A 79 -14.62 1.87 -0.36
C PHE A 79 -13.38 1.11 0.10
N VAL A 80 -12.29 1.80 0.42
CA VAL A 80 -11.00 1.21 0.76
C VAL A 80 -10.71 1.48 2.24
N ASP A 81 -10.53 0.43 3.04
CA ASP A 81 -10.16 0.55 4.46
C ASP A 81 -8.63 0.69 4.63
N PHE A 82 -8.10 1.71 3.98
CA PHE A 82 -6.68 2.02 3.94
C PHE A 82 -6.47 3.54 3.87
N PRO A 83 -5.42 4.11 4.48
CA PRO A 83 -5.16 5.54 4.44
C PRO A 83 -4.69 5.98 3.04
N ILE A 84 -5.63 6.21 2.12
CA ILE A 84 -5.37 6.79 0.79
C ILE A 84 -5.25 8.31 0.94
N SER A 85 -4.10 8.76 1.45
CA SER A 85 -3.79 10.15 1.78
C SER A 85 -3.09 10.92 0.67
N HIS A 86 -2.58 10.24 -0.35
CA HIS A 86 -1.80 10.85 -1.42
C HIS A 86 -2.58 10.89 -2.72
N MET A 87 -2.39 11.98 -3.48
CA MET A 87 -2.77 12.06 -4.88
C MET A 87 -1.66 12.74 -5.67
N THR A 88 -1.01 11.98 -6.54
CA THR A 88 0.11 12.46 -7.36
C THR A 88 -0.35 12.55 -8.82
N ARG A 89 -0.21 13.74 -9.43
CA ARG A 89 -0.61 13.95 -10.83
C ARG A 89 0.36 13.25 -11.78
N TYR A 90 -0.11 12.93 -12.98
CA TYR A 90 0.78 12.44 -14.03
C TYR A 90 1.85 13.48 -14.38
N GLY A 91 3.10 13.03 -14.48
CA GLY A 91 4.27 13.88 -14.67
C GLY A 91 4.83 14.49 -13.39
N GLN A 92 4.39 14.03 -12.22
CA GLN A 92 4.88 14.47 -10.93
C GLN A 92 5.47 13.32 -10.12
N SER A 93 6.29 13.67 -9.15
CA SER A 93 6.87 12.72 -8.21
C SER A 93 6.67 13.21 -6.78
N GLU A 94 6.61 12.27 -5.85
CA GLU A 94 6.56 12.53 -4.41
C GLU A 94 7.68 11.75 -3.71
N THR A 95 8.33 12.36 -2.72
CA THR A 95 9.45 11.76 -2.00
C THR A 95 9.06 11.51 -0.55
N LEU A 96 9.28 10.27 -0.10
CA LEU A 96 9.03 9.84 1.26
C LEU A 96 10.32 9.35 1.92
N VAL A 97 10.49 9.68 3.21
CA VAL A 97 11.48 9.02 4.07
C VAL A 97 10.77 7.88 4.78
N LEU A 98 11.26 6.66 4.58
CA LEU A 98 10.62 5.44 5.04
C LEU A 98 11.56 4.61 5.90
N PRO A 99 11.07 3.88 6.92
CA PRO A 99 11.87 2.87 7.60
C PRO A 99 12.41 1.86 6.59
N ALA A 100 13.68 1.49 6.71
CA ALA A 100 14.26 0.42 5.92
C ALA A 100 13.50 -0.89 6.15
N GLY A 101 13.37 -1.67 5.09
CA GLY A 101 12.57 -2.89 5.11
C GLY A 101 12.08 -3.28 3.73
N GLU A 102 11.46 -4.46 3.67
CA GLU A 102 10.76 -4.94 2.49
C GLU A 102 9.39 -4.26 2.40
N TYR A 103 9.10 -3.69 1.23
CA TYR A 103 7.83 -3.05 0.91
C TYR A 103 7.11 -3.81 -0.20
N ARG A 104 5.79 -3.75 -0.16
CA ARG A 104 4.90 -4.43 -1.11
C ARG A 104 3.97 -3.43 -1.76
N ILE A 105 3.75 -3.57 -3.07
CA ILE A 105 2.86 -2.71 -3.85
C ILE A 105 1.62 -3.51 -4.23
N THR A 106 0.46 -3.04 -3.80
CA THR A 106 -0.85 -3.59 -4.11
C THR A 106 -1.62 -2.63 -5.01
N GLY A 107 -2.29 -3.18 -6.03
CA GLY A 107 -3.16 -2.42 -6.92
C GLY A 107 -4.63 -2.78 -6.71
N ILE A 108 -5.49 -1.79 -6.54
CA ILE A 108 -6.94 -1.96 -6.59
C ILE A 108 -7.41 -1.48 -7.96
N GLY A 109 -7.74 -2.44 -8.82
CA GLY A 109 -8.17 -2.20 -10.19
C GLY A 109 -9.69 -2.07 -10.32
N LEU A 110 -10.12 -1.50 -11.44
CA LEU A 110 -11.53 -1.38 -11.81
C LEU A 110 -11.68 -1.59 -13.32
N GLU A 111 -12.26 -2.70 -13.72
CA GLU A 111 -12.74 -2.86 -15.09
C GLU A 111 -14.06 -2.11 -15.25
N MET A 112 -14.13 -1.26 -16.27
CA MET A 112 -15.35 -0.52 -16.57
C MET A 112 -16.41 -1.49 -17.09
N THR A 113 -17.40 -1.77 -16.25
CA THR A 113 -18.54 -2.63 -16.57
C THR A 113 -19.83 -1.83 -16.46
N ALA A 114 -20.85 -2.21 -17.23
CA ALA A 114 -22.17 -1.60 -17.12
C ALA A 114 -22.80 -1.92 -15.74
N GLY A 115 -23.16 -0.89 -14.99
CA GLY A 115 -23.82 -1.00 -13.69
C GLY A 115 -24.70 0.21 -13.38
N PHE A 116 -25.90 -0.06 -12.86
CA PHE A 116 -26.88 0.98 -12.52
C PHE A 116 -26.73 1.54 -11.10
N SER A 117 -25.75 1.05 -10.35
CA SER A 117 -25.47 1.45 -8.96
C SER A 117 -23.99 1.23 -8.66
N VAL A 118 -23.41 2.02 -7.75
CA VAL A 118 -21.99 1.90 -7.36
C VAL A 118 -21.66 0.49 -6.87
N GLN A 119 -22.51 -0.13 -6.06
CA GLN A 119 -22.29 -1.49 -5.56
C GLN A 119 -22.13 -2.51 -6.70
N LYS A 120 -23.03 -2.49 -7.69
CA LYS A 120 -22.95 -3.37 -8.87
C LYS A 120 -21.68 -3.13 -9.71
N ILE A 121 -21.20 -1.87 -9.79
CA ILE A 121 -19.95 -1.55 -10.48
C ILE A 121 -18.77 -2.16 -9.72
N LEU A 122 -18.72 -2.02 -8.40
CA LEU A 122 -17.68 -2.63 -7.57
C LEU A 122 -17.72 -4.17 -7.66
N ASP A 123 -18.90 -4.78 -7.55
CA ASP A 123 -19.02 -6.23 -7.54
C ASP A 123 -18.60 -6.89 -8.86
N ARG A 124 -18.81 -6.21 -9.99
CA ARG A 124 -18.49 -6.72 -11.33
C ARG A 124 -17.10 -6.31 -11.80
N GLY A 125 -16.72 -5.08 -11.52
CA GLY A 125 -15.55 -4.44 -12.11
C GLY A 125 -14.33 -4.40 -11.21
N ALA A 126 -14.51 -4.26 -9.88
CA ALA A 126 -13.37 -4.06 -8.99
C ALA A 126 -12.66 -5.37 -8.64
N PHE A 127 -11.36 -5.27 -8.39
CA PHE A 127 -10.50 -6.37 -7.98
C PHE A 127 -9.25 -5.87 -7.27
N VAL A 128 -8.60 -6.77 -6.54
CA VAL A 128 -7.33 -6.51 -5.86
C VAL A 128 -6.24 -7.37 -6.49
N ASN A 129 -5.13 -6.74 -6.79
CA ASN A 129 -3.86 -7.35 -7.15
C ASN A 129 -2.90 -7.16 -5.98
N ASP A 130 -2.84 -8.15 -5.08
CA ASP A 130 -1.95 -8.09 -3.93
C ASP A 130 -0.48 -8.29 -4.34
N ASP A 131 0.42 -7.60 -3.66
CA ASP A 131 1.88 -7.81 -3.72
C ASP A 131 2.47 -7.89 -5.13
N VAL A 132 1.96 -7.08 -6.06
CA VAL A 132 2.37 -7.06 -7.47
C VAL A 132 3.88 -6.85 -7.59
N VAL A 133 4.41 -5.90 -6.82
CA VAL A 133 5.84 -5.61 -6.75
C VAL A 133 6.28 -5.70 -5.29
N VAL A 134 7.41 -6.35 -5.06
CA VAL A 134 8.08 -6.43 -3.76
C VAL A 134 9.48 -5.88 -3.93
N PHE A 135 9.91 -4.99 -3.04
CA PHE A 135 11.22 -4.34 -3.13
C PHE A 135 11.76 -3.98 -1.76
N GLN A 136 13.07 -3.76 -1.69
CA GLN A 136 13.74 -3.35 -0.46
C GLN A 136 13.98 -1.84 -0.46
N VAL A 137 13.63 -1.18 0.65
CA VAL A 137 14.16 0.15 1.00
C VAL A 137 15.38 -0.08 1.89
N GLU A 138 16.54 0.35 1.40
CA GLU A 138 17.81 0.19 2.10
C GLU A 138 18.18 1.45 2.91
N PRO A 139 18.85 1.31 4.07
CA PRO A 139 19.31 2.44 4.86
C PRO A 139 20.17 3.44 4.07
N GLY A 140 19.82 4.72 4.14
CA GLY A 140 20.55 5.82 3.51
C GLY A 140 20.50 5.85 1.99
N LYS A 141 19.78 4.92 1.35
CA LYS A 141 19.69 4.81 -0.11
C LYS A 141 18.33 5.26 -0.62
N THR A 142 18.29 5.52 -1.93
CA THR A 142 17.07 5.91 -2.63
C THR A 142 16.59 4.77 -3.51
N SER A 143 15.33 4.39 -3.34
CA SER A 143 14.58 3.54 -4.26
C SER A 143 13.58 4.41 -5.02
N THR A 144 13.37 4.16 -6.30
CA THR A 144 12.40 4.90 -7.12
C THR A 144 11.35 3.92 -7.64
N LEU A 145 10.11 4.10 -7.22
CA LEU A 145 8.94 3.48 -7.82
C LEU A 145 8.52 4.31 -9.04
N HIS A 146 8.68 3.76 -10.23
CA HIS A 146 8.18 4.34 -11.46
C HIS A 146 6.78 3.80 -11.75
N ILE A 147 5.83 4.69 -11.99
CA ILE A 147 4.53 4.35 -12.55
C ILE A 147 4.40 5.01 -13.92
N ASN A 148 4.19 4.20 -14.94
CA ASN A 148 4.02 4.61 -16.34
C ASN A 148 2.54 4.42 -16.73
N PRO A 149 1.71 5.49 -16.72
CA PRO A 149 0.33 5.42 -17.16
C PRO A 149 0.28 5.35 -18.69
N VAL A 150 -0.16 4.22 -19.25
CA VAL A 150 -0.19 3.98 -20.70
C VAL A 150 -1.56 3.50 -21.18
N ILE A 151 -2.12 4.15 -22.20
CA ILE A 151 -3.28 3.61 -22.93
C ILE A 151 -2.75 2.68 -24.01
N LYS A 152 -2.96 1.37 -23.82
CA LYS A 152 -2.56 0.33 -24.78
C LYS A 152 -3.56 0.20 -25.93
N ARG A 153 -3.07 -0.27 -27.09
CA ARG A 153 -3.87 -0.45 -28.31
C ARG A 153 -5.03 -1.45 -28.14
N ASP A 154 -4.85 -2.49 -27.34
CA ASP A 154 -5.70 -3.70 -27.37
C ASP A 154 -6.85 -3.69 -26.33
N GLY A 155 -6.88 -2.71 -25.42
CA GLY A 155 -7.86 -2.62 -24.32
C GLY A 155 -9.12 -1.82 -24.64
N ALA A 156 -9.40 -1.56 -25.92
CA ALA A 156 -10.39 -0.58 -26.37
C ALA A 156 -11.72 -1.17 -26.85
N PHE A 157 -11.99 -2.44 -26.59
CA PHE A 157 -13.17 -3.10 -27.13
C PHE A 157 -14.29 -3.11 -26.10
N VAL A 158 -15.39 -2.47 -26.50
CA VAL A 158 -16.68 -2.33 -25.80
C VAL A 158 -16.76 -1.08 -24.89
N VAL A 159 -17.10 0.06 -25.52
CA VAL A 159 -17.43 1.39 -24.95
C VAL A 159 -16.22 2.30 -24.69
N ASP A 160 -16.33 3.59 -25.04
CA ASP A 160 -15.33 4.68 -25.02
C ASP A 160 -14.69 5.00 -23.64
N PHE A 161 -14.25 4.00 -22.90
CA PHE A 161 -13.57 4.16 -21.62
C PHE A 161 -12.05 4.18 -21.82
N TRP A 162 -11.46 5.33 -21.52
CA TRP A 162 -10.04 5.59 -21.66
C TRP A 162 -9.40 5.58 -20.27
N MET A 163 -9.04 4.40 -19.79
CA MET A 163 -8.33 4.23 -18.54
C MET A 163 -6.91 3.71 -18.81
N PRO A 164 -5.86 4.45 -18.45
CA PRO A 164 -4.50 3.96 -18.67
C PRO A 164 -4.24 2.72 -17.82
N THR A 165 -3.38 1.84 -18.31
CA THR A 165 -2.72 0.82 -17.50
C THR A 165 -1.61 1.48 -16.70
N MET A 166 -1.56 1.20 -15.40
CA MET A 166 -0.51 1.66 -14.50
C MET A 166 0.61 0.64 -14.47
N MET A 167 1.61 0.81 -15.33
CA MET A 167 2.77 -0.08 -15.37
C MET A 167 3.76 0.36 -14.29
N ALA A 168 4.02 -0.50 -13.31
CA ALA A 168 4.90 -0.22 -12.18
C ALA A 168 6.24 -0.96 -12.30
N SER A 169 7.33 -0.28 -12.01
CA SER A 169 8.66 -0.87 -11.79
C SER A 169 9.39 -0.14 -10.67
N VAL A 170 10.36 -0.80 -10.04
CA VAL A 170 11.17 -0.19 -8.99
C VAL A 170 12.63 -0.22 -9.41
N THR A 171 13.27 0.93 -9.35
CA THR A 171 14.72 1.08 -9.50
C THR A 171 15.36 1.16 -8.12
N THR A 172 16.36 0.32 -7.88
CA THR A 172 17.23 0.31 -6.71
C THR A 172 18.69 0.27 -7.17
N GLU A 173 19.65 0.26 -6.25
CA GLU A 173 21.06 0.03 -6.61
C GLU A 173 21.29 -1.33 -7.28
N ALA A 174 20.46 -2.34 -6.99
CA ALA A 174 20.54 -3.65 -7.63
C ALA A 174 20.04 -3.65 -9.08
N GLY A 175 19.44 -2.54 -9.54
CA GLY A 175 18.87 -2.38 -10.87
C GLY A 175 17.36 -2.10 -10.85
N THR A 176 16.75 -2.20 -12.03
CA THR A 176 15.31 -1.93 -12.25
C THR A 176 14.54 -3.24 -12.40
N SER A 177 13.45 -3.39 -11.65
CA SER A 177 12.57 -4.55 -11.75
C SER A 177 11.81 -4.58 -13.09
N ALA A 178 11.34 -5.76 -13.48
CA ALA A 178 10.38 -5.87 -14.58
C ALA A 178 9.12 -5.03 -14.32
N GLU A 179 8.54 -4.48 -15.39
CA GLU A 179 7.28 -3.75 -15.29
C GLU A 179 6.10 -4.69 -15.06
N LYS A 180 5.20 -4.31 -14.16
CA LYS A 180 3.96 -5.04 -13.86
C LYS A 180 2.77 -4.09 -13.79
N ALA A 181 1.64 -4.49 -14.36
CA ALA A 181 0.43 -3.69 -14.34
C ALA A 181 -0.26 -3.76 -12.97
N LEU A 182 -0.51 -2.62 -12.33
CA LEU A 182 -1.20 -2.57 -11.03
C LEU A 182 -2.73 -2.74 -11.18
N ASN A 183 -3.31 -2.25 -12.27
CA ASN A 183 -4.76 -2.14 -12.46
C ASN A 183 -5.30 -2.98 -13.62
N VAL A 184 -4.59 -4.05 -14.01
CA VAL A 184 -5.05 -5.03 -15.00
C VAL A 184 -5.36 -6.33 -14.28
N ARG A 185 -6.53 -6.91 -14.57
CA ARG A 185 -6.93 -8.19 -14.00
C ARG A 185 -6.12 -9.32 -14.63
N GLY A 186 -5.64 -10.24 -13.82
CA GLY A 186 -4.98 -11.48 -14.22
C GLY A 186 -5.37 -12.63 -13.30
N ASP A 187 -4.68 -13.75 -13.42
CA ASP A 187 -5.05 -14.99 -12.71
C ASP A 187 -4.92 -14.88 -11.19
N ALA A 188 -4.00 -14.04 -10.71
CA ALA A 188 -3.80 -13.77 -9.28
C ALA A 188 -4.76 -12.71 -8.72
N SER A 189 -5.60 -12.09 -9.55
CA SER A 189 -6.51 -11.03 -9.12
C SER A 189 -7.67 -11.58 -8.31
N ILE A 190 -7.97 -10.95 -7.19
CA ILE A 190 -9.10 -11.31 -6.33
C ILE A 190 -10.26 -10.35 -6.62
N ALA A 191 -11.36 -10.87 -7.16
CA ALA A 191 -12.56 -10.06 -7.41
C ALA A 191 -13.08 -9.42 -6.10
N TRP A 192 -13.53 -8.17 -6.18
CA TRP A 192 -13.93 -7.38 -5.01
C TRP A 192 -14.96 -8.08 -4.08
N PRO A 193 -16.00 -8.78 -4.58
CA PRO A 193 -16.92 -9.53 -3.71
C PRO A 193 -16.23 -10.63 -2.88
N ASN A 194 -15.21 -11.25 -3.47
CA ASN A 194 -14.49 -12.39 -2.92
C ASN A 194 -13.32 -11.96 -2.02
N TYR A 195 -12.82 -10.74 -2.18
CA TYR A 195 -11.74 -10.22 -1.36
C TYR A 195 -12.17 -10.08 0.11
N LYS A 196 -11.44 -10.77 0.99
CA LYS A 196 -11.63 -10.77 2.46
C LYS A 196 -10.48 -10.09 3.21
N GLY A 197 -9.53 -9.49 2.49
CA GLY A 197 -8.38 -8.82 3.09
C GLY A 197 -8.73 -7.45 3.68
N PRO A 198 -7.76 -6.81 4.36
CA PRO A 198 -7.98 -5.62 5.16
C PRO A 198 -8.22 -4.35 4.34
N LEU A 199 -8.05 -4.39 3.01
CA LEU A 199 -8.23 -3.23 2.15
C LEU A 199 -9.70 -2.92 1.83
N LYS A 200 -10.62 -3.87 2.03
CA LYS A 200 -12.03 -3.68 1.70
C LYS A 200 -12.78 -3.10 2.88
N PHE A 201 -13.39 -1.94 2.67
CA PHE A 201 -14.28 -1.37 3.66
C PHE A 201 -15.52 -2.25 3.85
N VAL A 202 -15.80 -2.60 5.10
CA VAL A 202 -17.01 -3.28 5.53
C VAL A 202 -17.66 -2.39 6.57
N ALA A 203 -18.88 -1.90 6.28
CA ALA A 203 -19.65 -1.16 7.25
C ALA A 203 -19.87 -2.03 8.50
N LYS A 204 -19.51 -1.48 9.67
CA LYS A 204 -19.73 -2.11 10.97
C LYS A 204 -21.12 -1.76 11.49
#